data_AF-A0A9D4J7V2-F1
#
_entry.id   AF-A0A9D4J7V2-F1
#
_cell.length_a   1.000
_cell.length_b   1.000
_cell.length_c   1.000
_cell.angle_alpha   90.00
_cell.angle_beta   90.00
_cell.angle_gamma   90.00
#
_symmetry.space_group_name_H-M   'P 1'
#
loop_
_entity.id
_entity.type
_entity.pdbx_description
1 polymer ?
#
loop_
_entity_poly.entity_id
_entity_poly.type
_entity_poly.pdbx_seq_one_letter_code
_entity_poly.pdbx_strand_id
1 'polypeptide(L)'
;MARPVTARNEIEIQMCFELLRFLTFMTFPLNVSVSGLTLACSGFFYTGIGALVRCFSCHRNHSNWQTDRVMFQVGSFMHDANCPFMLGTDTRNVPIHPLSGHNQQEADRNRLPMGHGSRYFNDQMAGL
;
A
#
# COMPACT_ATOMS: atom_id res chain seq x y z
N MET A 1 -17.48 24.19 -10.12
CA MET A 1 -18.52 23.15 -10.06
C MET A 1 -18.01 22.02 -9.16
N ALA A 2 -18.71 21.70 -8.06
CA ALA A 2 -18.31 20.61 -7.17
C ALA A 2 -18.72 19.27 -7.79
N ARG A 3 -17.80 18.29 -7.87
CA ARG A 3 -18.13 16.93 -8.34
C ARG A 3 -19.16 16.29 -7.40
N PRO A 4 -20.15 15.54 -7.92
CA PRO A 4 -21.16 14.89 -7.09
C PRO A 4 -20.47 13.93 -6.09
N VAL A 5 -20.94 13.95 -4.84
CA VAL A 5 -20.38 13.18 -3.71
C VAL A 5 -20.35 11.68 -4.01
N THR A 6 -21.26 11.19 -4.85
CA THR A 6 -21.32 9.79 -5.32
C THR A 6 -20.06 9.34 -6.07
N ALA A 7 -19.45 10.22 -6.86
CA ALA A 7 -18.24 9.90 -7.63
C ALA A 7 -16.98 9.80 -6.75
N ARG A 8 -16.99 10.35 -5.53
CA ARG A 8 -15.89 10.14 -4.57
C ARG A 8 -15.94 8.74 -3.96
N ASN A 9 -17.15 8.27 -3.65
CA ASN A 9 -17.35 6.94 -3.03
C ASN A 9 -17.02 5.79 -3.99
N GLU A 10 -17.30 5.93 -5.29
CA GLU A 10 -16.99 4.90 -6.29
C GLU A 10 -15.48 4.70 -6.50
N ILE A 11 -14.71 5.80 -6.54
CA ILE A 11 -13.25 5.74 -6.66
C ILE A 11 -12.65 5.07 -5.42
N GLU A 12 -13.16 5.37 -4.23
CA GLU A 12 -12.69 4.76 -2.97
C GLU A 12 -12.98 3.26 -2.89
N ILE A 13 -14.13 2.81 -3.40
CA ILE A 13 -14.45 1.37 -3.50
C ILE A 13 -13.51 0.67 -4.48
N GLN A 14 -13.22 1.28 -5.64
CA GLN A 14 -12.29 0.69 -6.62
C GLN A 14 -10.88 0.52 -6.04
N MET A 15 -10.40 1.48 -5.24
CA MET A 15 -9.05 1.42 -4.68
C MET A 15 -8.91 0.43 -3.51
N CYS A 16 -9.97 -0.28 -3.13
CA CYS A 16 -9.89 -1.41 -2.20
C CYS A 16 -9.13 -2.61 -2.81
N PHE A 17 -9.12 -2.73 -4.14
CA PHE A 17 -8.36 -3.76 -4.86
C PHE A 17 -6.91 -3.33 -5.07
N GLU A 18 -5.96 -4.09 -4.52
CA GLU A 18 -4.53 -3.83 -4.64
C GLU A 18 -4.06 -3.78 -6.09
N LEU A 19 -4.63 -4.64 -6.95
CA LEU A 19 -4.37 -4.60 -8.40
C LEU A 19 -4.73 -3.25 -9.01
N LEU A 20 -5.90 -2.70 -8.67
CA LEU A 20 -6.32 -1.39 -9.18
C LEU A 20 -5.44 -0.27 -8.64
N ARG A 21 -5.02 -0.35 -7.37
CA ARG A 21 -4.03 0.59 -6.82
C ARG A 21 -2.72 0.53 -7.61
N PHE A 22 -2.19 -0.66 -7.88
CA PHE A 22 -0.94 -0.84 -8.63
C PHE A 22 -1.03 -0.23 -10.04
N LEU A 23 -2.14 -0.45 -10.75
CA LEU A 23 -2.32 0.09 -12.10
C LEU A 23 -2.29 1.62 -12.16
N THR A 24 -2.61 2.32 -11.07
CA THR A 24 -2.48 3.80 -11.04
C THR A 24 -1.02 4.26 -11.21
N PHE A 25 -0.04 3.44 -10.83
CA PHE A 25 1.38 3.81 -10.89
C PHE A 25 2.00 3.69 -12.29
N MET A 26 1.25 3.29 -13.32
CA MET A 26 1.73 3.23 -14.70
C MET A 26 2.23 4.58 -15.24
N THR A 27 1.75 5.68 -14.66
CA THR A 27 2.16 7.06 -15.02
C THR A 27 2.90 7.77 -13.88
N PHE A 28 3.41 7.03 -12.90
CA PHE A 28 4.12 7.60 -11.76
C PHE A 28 5.48 8.18 -12.20
N PRO A 29 5.90 9.36 -11.68
CA PRO A 29 7.12 10.00 -12.15
C PRO A 29 8.38 9.14 -11.92
N LEU A 30 9.20 8.99 -12.96
CA LEU A 30 10.42 8.17 -12.93
C LEU A 30 11.52 8.70 -12.00
N ASN A 31 11.45 9.97 -11.61
CA ASN A 31 12.40 10.60 -10.69
C ASN A 31 12.09 10.29 -9.21
N VAL A 32 11.05 9.50 -8.93
CA VAL A 32 10.70 9.02 -7.59
C VAL A 32 11.34 7.65 -7.37
N SER A 33 12.07 7.50 -6.27
CA SER A 33 12.87 6.30 -5.99
C SER A 33 12.07 5.11 -5.43
N VAL A 34 10.79 5.30 -5.08
CA VAL A 34 9.92 4.25 -4.51
C VAL A 34 9.13 3.51 -5.61
N SER A 35 9.00 2.19 -5.45
CA SER A 35 8.27 1.33 -6.39
C SER A 35 6.77 1.50 -6.23
N GLY A 36 6.05 1.64 -7.35
CA GLY A 36 4.58 1.65 -7.37
C GLY A 36 3.97 0.37 -6.80
N LEU A 37 4.65 -0.78 -6.93
CA LEU A 37 4.22 -2.03 -6.32
C LEU A 37 4.25 -1.93 -4.79
N THR A 38 5.37 -1.47 -4.22
CA THR A 38 5.51 -1.28 -2.77
C THR A 38 4.45 -0.31 -2.23
N LEU A 39 4.16 0.77 -2.94
CA LEU A 39 3.12 1.72 -2.55
C LEU A 39 1.72 1.09 -2.59
N ALA A 40 1.40 0.33 -3.63
CA ALA A 40 0.13 -0.37 -3.76
C ALA A 40 -0.09 -1.42 -2.65
N CYS A 41 0.95 -2.21 -2.35
CA CYS A 41 0.96 -3.19 -1.26
C CYS A 41 0.72 -2.51 0.10
N SER A 42 1.31 -1.34 0.34
CA SER A 42 1.09 -0.55 1.56
C SER A 42 -0.22 0.26 1.56
N GLY A 43 -1.14 0.00 0.63
CA GLY A 43 -2.47 0.61 0.61
C GLY A 43 -2.54 1.99 -0.04
N PHE A 44 -1.54 2.40 -0.80
CA PHE A 44 -1.54 3.67 -1.54
C PHE A 44 -1.87 3.51 -3.02
N PHE A 45 -2.51 4.53 -3.61
CA PHE A 45 -2.67 4.67 -5.05
C PHE A 45 -2.20 6.06 -5.50
N TYR A 46 -1.71 6.15 -6.74
CA TYR A 46 -1.29 7.41 -7.34
C TYR A 46 -2.49 8.26 -7.76
N THR A 47 -2.47 9.55 -7.44
CA THR A 47 -3.58 10.48 -7.73
C THR A 47 -3.54 11.08 -9.13
N GLY A 48 -2.46 10.87 -9.90
CA GLY A 48 -2.24 11.51 -11.19
C GLY A 48 -1.62 12.91 -11.11
N ILE A 49 -1.34 13.42 -9.92
CA ILE A 49 -0.82 14.78 -9.70
C ILE A 49 0.57 14.72 -9.08
N GLY A 50 1.60 15.12 -9.84
CA GLY A 50 2.99 15.15 -9.36
C GLY A 50 3.44 13.78 -8.85
N ALA A 51 3.93 13.71 -7.61
CA ALA A 51 4.24 12.44 -6.93
C ALA A 51 3.23 12.11 -5.80
N LEU A 52 2.04 12.71 -5.84
CA LEU A 52 1.03 12.59 -4.79
C LEU A 52 0.33 11.24 -4.85
N VAL A 53 0.43 10.46 -3.78
CA VAL A 53 -0.34 9.24 -3.54
C VAL A 53 -1.35 9.45 -2.43
N ARG A 54 -2.35 8.56 -2.33
CA ARG A 54 -3.38 8.56 -1.29
C ARG A 54 -3.63 7.15 -0.77
N CYS A 55 -3.81 7.01 0.54
CA CYS A 55 -4.25 5.74 1.12
C CYS A 55 -5.74 5.51 0.83
N PHE A 56 -6.12 4.31 0.37
CA PHE A 56 -7.55 3.99 0.12
C PHE A 56 -8.39 3.92 1.40
N SER A 57 -7.76 3.61 2.55
CA SER A 57 -8.43 3.35 3.83
C SER A 57 -8.50 4.60 4.70
N CYS A 58 -7.37 5.25 4.98
CA CYS A 58 -7.33 6.44 5.84
C CYS A 58 -7.23 7.77 5.09
N HIS A 59 -7.22 7.74 3.75
CA HIS A 59 -7.24 8.93 2.87
C HIS A 59 -6.09 9.94 3.05
N ARG A 60 -5.06 9.61 3.83
CA ARG A 60 -3.86 10.43 3.99
C ARG A 60 -3.09 10.50 2.67
N ASN A 61 -2.63 11.69 2.30
CA ASN A 61 -1.84 11.90 1.08
C ASN A 61 -0.34 12.05 1.40
N HIS A 62 0.51 11.66 0.45
CA HIS A 62 1.97 11.84 0.50
C HIS A 62 2.54 12.19 -0.87
N SER A 63 3.43 13.18 -0.92
CA SER A 63 4.09 13.61 -2.16
C SER A 63 5.58 13.90 -2.00
N ASN A 64 6.12 13.86 -0.78
CA ASN A 64 7.50 14.24 -0.48
C ASN A 64 8.40 12.99 -0.34
N TRP A 65 8.57 12.28 -1.46
CA TRP A 65 9.43 11.11 -1.57
C TRP A 65 10.89 11.56 -1.71
N GLN A 66 11.55 11.89 -0.60
CA GLN A 66 12.97 12.27 -0.64
C GLN A 66 13.86 11.04 -0.84
N THR A 67 14.83 11.17 -1.75
CA THR A 67 15.73 10.12 -2.22
C THR A 67 16.68 9.59 -1.14
N ASP A 68 16.88 10.35 -0.06
CA ASP A 68 17.84 10.07 1.03
C ASP A 68 17.25 9.23 2.18
N ARG A 69 15.92 9.06 2.24
CA ARG A 69 15.24 8.18 3.21
C ARG A 69 14.63 6.99 2.47
N VAL A 70 15.51 6.04 2.19
CA VAL A 70 15.28 4.75 1.54
C VAL A 70 13.98 4.08 2.01
N MET A 71 13.18 3.63 1.03
CA MET A 71 12.21 2.51 0.95
C MET A 71 11.70 1.76 2.21
N PHE A 72 12.46 1.68 3.29
CA PHE A 72 12.11 0.99 4.53
C PHE A 72 11.00 1.66 5.35
N GLN A 73 10.60 2.87 4.98
CA GLN A 73 9.59 3.66 5.70
C GLN A 73 8.24 3.77 4.99
N VAL A 74 7.93 2.86 4.06
CA VAL A 74 6.54 2.65 3.59
C VAL A 74 5.67 1.91 4.62
N GLY A 75 5.71 2.41 5.86
CA GLY A 75 5.00 1.89 7.04
C GLY A 75 4.21 2.98 7.78
N SER A 76 3.98 2.78 9.08
CA SER A 76 3.00 3.55 9.89
C SER A 76 3.13 5.07 9.86
N PHE A 77 4.34 5.63 9.65
CA PHE A 77 4.54 7.08 9.59
C PHE A 77 3.84 7.74 8.39
N MET A 78 3.47 6.96 7.38
CA MET A 78 2.71 7.46 6.23
C MET A 78 1.20 7.29 6.36
N HIS A 79 0.73 6.66 7.43
CA HIS A 79 -0.70 6.52 7.66
C HIS A 79 -1.18 7.44 8.77
N ASP A 80 -2.50 7.59 8.86
CA ASP A 80 -3.07 8.03 10.12
C ASP A 80 -2.82 6.97 11.20
N ALA A 81 -2.63 7.40 12.46
CA ALA A 81 -2.42 6.47 13.57
C ALA A 81 -3.58 5.49 13.73
N ASN A 82 -4.79 5.89 13.34
CA ASN A 82 -6.00 5.06 13.38
C ASN A 82 -6.40 4.50 12.01
N CYS A 83 -5.45 4.36 11.08
CA CYS A 83 -5.72 3.83 9.75
C CYS A 83 -6.26 2.38 9.82
N PRO A 84 -7.51 2.11 9.39
CA PRO A 84 -8.09 0.77 9.49
C PRO A 84 -7.28 -0.30 8.74
N PHE A 85 -6.67 0.06 7.60
CA PHE A 85 -5.76 -0.83 6.88
C PHE A 85 -4.52 -1.21 7.71
N MET A 86 -3.84 -0.25 8.34
CA MET A 86 -2.66 -0.53 9.16
C MET A 86 -3.00 -1.28 10.45
N LEU A 87 -4.21 -1.05 11.00
CA LEU A 87 -4.72 -1.75 12.17
C LEU A 87 -5.27 -3.15 11.84
N GLY A 88 -5.35 -3.53 10.57
CA GLY A 88 -5.93 -4.81 10.13
C GLY A 88 -7.45 -4.89 10.31
N THR A 89 -8.15 -3.76 10.46
CA THR A 89 -9.60 -3.69 10.65
C THR A 89 -10.36 -3.32 9.38
N ASP A 90 -9.67 -2.90 8.30
CA ASP A 90 -10.31 -2.66 7.00
C ASP A 90 -10.59 -3.98 6.27
N THR A 91 -11.85 -4.43 6.31
CA THR A 91 -12.30 -5.66 5.64
C THR A 91 -12.44 -5.53 4.13
N ARG A 92 -12.25 -4.33 3.56
CA ARG A 92 -12.43 -4.09 2.13
C ARG A 92 -11.16 -4.38 1.32
N ASN A 93 -9.99 -4.45 1.96
CA ASN A 93 -8.73 -4.65 1.23
C ASN A 93 -8.71 -6.00 0.50
N VAL A 94 -8.54 -5.97 -0.83
CA VAL A 94 -8.38 -7.18 -1.66
C VAL A 94 -6.95 -7.24 -2.18
N PRO A 95 -6.06 -8.07 -1.60
CA PRO A 95 -4.66 -8.11 -1.97
C PRO A 95 -4.40 -8.88 -3.29
N ILE A 96 -3.29 -8.58 -3.99
CA ILE A 96 -2.89 -9.30 -5.21
C ILE A 96 -2.49 -10.76 -4.88
N HIS A 97 -1.88 -10.98 -3.72
CA HIS A 97 -1.57 -12.30 -3.20
C HIS A 97 -2.18 -12.48 -1.79
N PRO A 98 -2.82 -13.63 -1.49
CA PRO A 98 -3.36 -13.92 -0.15
C PRO A 98 -2.32 -13.91 0.99
N LEU A 99 -1.03 -13.96 0.66
CA LEU A 99 0.09 -13.97 1.60
C LEU A 99 0.73 -12.58 1.80
N SER A 100 0.23 -11.54 1.11
CA SER A 100 0.61 -10.15 1.35
C SER A 100 -0.03 -9.69 2.66
N GLY A 101 0.63 -10.09 3.76
CA GLY A 101 0.05 -10.23 5.09
C GLY A 101 -0.62 -9.00 5.66
N HIS A 102 -1.83 -9.20 6.18
CA HIS A 102 -2.37 -8.56 7.39
C HIS A 102 -3.47 -9.42 8.08
N ASN A 103 -3.78 -10.64 7.59
CA ASN A 103 -4.69 -11.59 8.26
C ASN A 103 -3.90 -12.78 8.84
N GLN A 104 -3.35 -12.61 10.04
CA GLN A 104 -2.58 -13.65 10.74
C GLN A 104 -3.47 -14.70 11.45
N GLN A 105 -4.80 -14.54 11.51
CA GLN A 105 -5.60 -15.39 12.43
C GLN A 105 -5.86 -16.82 11.94
N GLU A 106 -5.77 -17.13 10.64
CA GLU A 106 -6.00 -18.51 10.16
C GLU A 106 -4.71 -19.32 9.92
N ALA A 107 -3.55 -18.68 9.80
CA ALA A 107 -2.28 -19.36 9.52
C ALA A 107 -1.53 -19.86 10.78
N ASP A 108 -1.98 -19.45 11.98
CA ASP A 108 -1.22 -19.60 13.23
C ASP A 108 -1.50 -20.91 13.99
N ARG A 109 -2.44 -21.75 13.52
CA ARG A 109 -2.77 -22.99 14.24
C ARG A 109 -1.72 -24.10 14.08
N ASN A 110 -0.74 -23.95 13.17
CA ASN A 110 0.19 -25.02 12.79
C ASN A 110 1.68 -24.63 12.60
N ARG A 111 2.18 -23.50 13.15
CA ARG A 111 3.63 -23.17 13.00
C ARG A 111 4.26 -22.66 14.30
N LEU A 112 5.37 -23.31 14.69
CA LEU A 112 6.23 -22.96 15.82
C LEU A 112 6.90 -21.58 15.63
N PRO A 113 7.34 -20.92 16.72
CA PRO A 113 7.60 -19.48 16.72
C PRO A 113 8.94 -19.17 16.04
N MET A 114 8.91 -18.27 15.05
CA MET A 114 10.09 -17.63 14.48
C MET A 114 9.86 -16.13 14.45
N GLY A 115 10.85 -15.40 14.95
CA GLY A 115 10.76 -14.03 15.40
C GLY A 115 10.62 -12.94 14.34
N HIS A 116 10.42 -11.75 14.87
CA HIS A 116 10.34 -10.43 14.24
C HIS A 116 11.12 -10.26 12.92
N GLY A 117 10.45 -9.61 11.97
CA GLY A 117 11.12 -8.84 10.93
C GLY A 117 10.72 -9.24 9.52
N SER A 118 10.04 -8.31 8.87
CA SER A 118 9.95 -8.15 7.41
C SER A 118 11.21 -8.65 6.70
N ARG A 119 11.13 -9.82 6.05
CA ARG A 119 12.19 -10.38 5.20
C ARG A 119 11.72 -10.83 3.80
N TYR A 120 10.56 -10.37 3.34
CA TYR A 120 10.11 -10.65 1.97
C TYR A 120 10.52 -9.53 1.00
N PHE A 121 11.82 -9.43 0.73
CA PHE A 121 12.31 -8.75 -0.49
C PHE A 121 13.65 -9.29 -1.03
N ASN A 122 14.34 -10.23 -0.36
CA ASN A 122 15.73 -10.57 -0.73
C ASN A 122 16.01 -11.95 -1.36
N ASP A 123 15.01 -12.78 -1.67
CA ASP A 123 15.30 -14.15 -2.15
C ASP A 123 14.99 -14.45 -3.64
N GLN A 124 14.83 -13.44 -4.51
CA GLN A 124 14.54 -13.73 -5.93
C GLN A 124 15.33 -12.95 -6.99
N MET A 125 16.55 -12.50 -6.69
CA MET A 125 17.49 -12.00 -7.72
C MET A 125 18.98 -12.39 -7.48
N ALA A 126 19.27 -13.38 -6.64
CA ALA A 126 20.61 -13.96 -6.54
C ALA A 126 20.66 -15.27 -7.34
N GLY A 127 20.76 -15.17 -8.66
CA GLY A 127 20.79 -16.34 -9.53
C GLY A 127 20.80 -16.02 -11.01
N LEU A 128 21.72 -15.15 -11.45
CA LEU A 128 22.45 -15.18 -12.73
C LEU A 128 23.73 -14.37 -12.59
#